data_AF-A0A0S8G9Z6-F1
#
_entry.id   AF-A0A0S8G9Z6-F1
#
_cell.length_a   1.000
_cell.length_b   1.000
_cell.length_c   1.000
_cell.angle_alpha   90.00
_cell.angle_beta   90.00
_cell.angle_gamma   90.00
#
_symmetry.space_group_name_H-M   'P 1'
#
loop_
_entity.id
_entity.type
_entity.pdbx_description
1 polymer ?
#
loop_
_entity_poly.entity_id
_entity_poly.type
_entity_poly.pdbx_seq_one_letter_code
_entity_poly.pdbx_strand_id
1 'polypeptide(L)'
;MTRADAQGAVMDNRSLVGRCGLYCGACGIYRAQRDDQEWRKRIAEHFDCPAEKVRCDGCGALTPDCWGWDCKLVLCLNNRGHQFCNECPDYEQHTCEKFEKLAKRYLEEDGVDLRKNLAMIEEGRVDEWLADSKRLYACRHCGKPVTTGAKRCHHCGLEIDLSSGDPADTDENC
;
A
#
# COMPACT_ATOMS: atom_id res chain seq x y z
N MET A 1 -10.07 -41.58 6.17
CA MET A 1 -9.08 -41.03 5.22
C MET A 1 -9.45 -39.58 4.97
N THR A 2 -8.75 -38.69 5.66
CA THR A 2 -8.99 -37.25 5.74
C THR A 2 -8.57 -36.56 4.45
N ARG A 3 -9.51 -35.90 3.76
CA ARG A 3 -9.18 -34.92 2.73
C ARG A 3 -8.91 -33.60 3.43
N ALA A 4 -7.63 -33.31 3.59
CA ALA A 4 -7.13 -32.06 4.12
C ALA A 4 -7.46 -30.90 3.18
N ASP A 5 -7.79 -29.80 3.84
CA ASP A 5 -8.06 -28.45 3.40
C ASP A 5 -7.16 -27.95 2.24
N ALA A 6 -7.79 -27.66 1.10
CA ALA A 6 -7.27 -26.74 0.10
C ALA A 6 -7.95 -25.38 0.29
N GLN A 7 -7.74 -24.77 1.45
CA GLN A 7 -8.04 -23.36 1.65
C GLN A 7 -6.83 -22.58 1.16
N GLY A 8 -6.80 -22.29 -0.15
CA GLY A 8 -5.99 -21.20 -0.66
C GLY A 8 -6.46 -19.94 0.07
N ALA A 9 -5.60 -19.39 0.93
CA ALA A 9 -5.92 -18.25 1.75
C ALA A 9 -6.42 -17.10 0.85
N VAL A 10 -7.73 -16.86 0.85
CA VAL A 10 -8.31 -15.63 0.36
C VAL A 10 -7.87 -14.58 1.37
N MET A 11 -6.70 -13.97 1.15
CA MET A 11 -6.38 -12.73 1.83
C MET A 11 -7.49 -11.75 1.45
N ASP A 12 -8.26 -11.33 2.44
CA ASP A 12 -9.26 -10.29 2.26
C ASP A 12 -8.55 -9.06 1.70
N ASN A 13 -8.82 -8.69 0.45
CA ASN A 13 -8.19 -7.54 -0.19
C ASN A 13 -8.41 -6.25 0.63
N ARG A 14 -9.41 -6.22 1.51
CA ARG A 14 -9.65 -5.08 2.41
C ARG A 14 -8.53 -4.88 3.43
N SER A 15 -7.73 -5.90 3.74
CA SER A 15 -6.53 -5.71 4.58
C SER A 15 -5.53 -4.73 3.95
N LEU A 16 -5.56 -4.60 2.61
CA LEU A 16 -4.65 -3.75 1.85
C LEU A 16 -5.10 -2.28 1.75
N VAL A 17 -6.24 -1.94 2.36
CA VAL A 17 -6.70 -0.55 2.45
C VAL A 17 -5.86 0.15 3.52
N GLY A 18 -4.96 1.02 3.06
CA GLY A 18 -4.18 1.87 3.96
C GLY A 18 -5.07 2.86 4.69
N ARG A 19 -4.95 2.92 6.01
CA ARG A 19 -5.66 3.91 6.83
C ARG A 19 -5.33 5.37 6.48
N CYS A 20 -4.23 5.60 5.75
CA CYS A 20 -3.82 6.90 5.22
C CYS A 20 -4.17 7.10 3.72
N GLY A 21 -4.87 6.17 3.07
CA GLY A 21 -5.16 6.20 1.63
C GLY A 21 -4.12 5.53 0.75
N LEU A 22 -3.05 4.96 1.31
CA LEU A 22 -2.07 4.22 0.52
C LEU A 22 -2.56 2.78 0.26
N TYR A 23 -2.42 2.28 -0.96
CA TYR A 23 -2.59 0.85 -1.22
C TYR A 23 -1.44 0.05 -0.60
N CYS A 24 -1.71 -0.72 0.47
CA CYS A 24 -0.66 -1.45 1.19
C CYS A 24 0.06 -2.48 0.31
N GLY A 25 -0.61 -2.99 -0.74
CA GLY A 25 0.03 -3.88 -1.71
C GLY A 25 1.23 -3.25 -2.43
N ALA A 26 1.33 -1.92 -2.46
CA ALA A 26 2.48 -1.18 -3.00
C ALA A 26 3.31 -0.44 -1.93
N CYS A 27 2.99 -0.62 -0.65
CA CYS A 27 3.76 -0.02 0.45
C CYS A 27 5.15 -0.68 0.56
N GLY A 28 6.20 0.14 0.70
CA GLY A 28 7.58 -0.33 0.80
C GLY A 28 7.81 -1.38 1.89
N ILE A 29 7.20 -1.25 3.07
CA ILE A 29 7.32 -2.24 4.17
C ILE A 29 6.67 -3.57 3.77
N TYR A 30 5.45 -3.51 3.25
CA TYR A 30 4.66 -4.69 2.84
C TYR A 30 5.34 -5.44 1.68
N ARG A 31 5.96 -4.69 0.75
CA ARG A 31 6.75 -5.23 -0.37
C ARG A 31 8.09 -5.78 0.08
N ALA A 32 8.86 -5.07 0.90
CA ALA A 32 10.16 -5.54 1.37
C ALA A 32 10.08 -6.89 2.10
N GLN A 33 9.09 -7.09 2.99
CA GLN A 33 8.92 -8.39 3.66
C GLN A 33 8.78 -9.57 2.68
N ARG A 34 8.04 -9.36 1.59
CA ARG A 34 7.58 -10.43 0.68
C ARG A 34 8.50 -10.61 -0.53
N ASP A 35 9.15 -9.53 -0.97
CA ASP A 35 9.79 -9.50 -2.29
C ASP A 35 11.32 -9.52 -2.20
N ASP A 36 11.94 -8.92 -1.16
CA ASP A 36 13.40 -8.77 -1.10
C ASP A 36 13.91 -8.63 0.35
N GLN A 37 14.66 -9.65 0.82
CA GLN A 37 15.21 -9.67 2.18
C GLN A 37 16.35 -8.64 2.39
N GLU A 38 17.11 -8.28 1.35
CA GLU A 38 18.14 -7.25 1.47
C GLU A 38 17.50 -5.86 1.57
N TRP A 39 16.43 -5.61 0.79
CA TRP A 39 15.63 -4.40 0.96
C TRP A 39 15.03 -4.31 2.37
N ARG A 40 14.48 -5.42 2.88
CA ARG A 40 13.96 -5.52 4.25
C ARG A 40 15.03 -5.19 5.29
N LYS A 41 16.25 -5.71 5.14
CA LYS A 41 17.39 -5.39 6.03
C LYS A 41 17.75 -3.91 6.01
N ARG A 42 17.82 -3.29 4.83
CA ARG A 42 18.12 -1.85 4.70
C ARG A 42 17.08 -0.98 5.42
N ILE A 43 15.80 -1.35 5.33
CA ILE A 43 14.74 -0.68 6.09
C ILE A 43 14.98 -0.87 7.59
N ALA A 44 15.29 -2.10 8.01
CA ALA A 44 15.51 -2.41 9.42
C ALA A 44 16.68 -1.61 10.01
N GLU A 45 17.79 -1.50 9.29
CA GLU A 45 18.95 -0.68 9.62
C GLU A 45 18.59 0.81 9.71
N HIS A 46 17.81 1.32 8.76
CA HIS A 46 17.37 2.73 8.76
C HIS A 46 16.55 3.08 10.02
N PHE A 47 15.76 2.13 10.51
CA PHE A 47 14.91 2.31 11.69
C PHE A 47 15.52 1.73 12.97
N ASP A 48 16.78 1.30 12.95
CA ASP A 48 17.50 0.70 14.08
C ASP A 48 16.70 -0.42 14.78
N CYS A 49 16.29 -1.41 13.99
CA CYS A 49 15.49 -2.53 14.49
C CYS A 49 15.87 -3.86 13.82
N PRO A 50 15.51 -5.02 14.42
CA PRO A 50 15.68 -6.31 13.75
C PRO A 50 14.85 -6.41 12.48
N ALA A 51 15.40 -7.02 11.42
CA ALA A 51 14.70 -7.19 10.14
C ALA A 51 13.37 -7.94 10.29
N GLU A 52 13.28 -8.84 11.27
CA GLU A 52 12.07 -9.59 11.62
C GLU A 52 10.90 -8.68 11.99
N LYS A 53 11.18 -7.50 12.56
CA LYS A 53 10.15 -6.50 12.90
C LYS A 53 9.61 -5.77 11.68
N VAL A 54 10.36 -5.71 10.58
CA VAL A 54 9.89 -5.17 9.29
C VAL A 54 8.95 -6.18 8.63
N ARG A 55 7.76 -6.34 9.19
CA ARG A 55 6.69 -7.23 8.69
C ARG A 55 5.34 -6.54 8.79
N CYS A 56 4.47 -6.65 7.80
CA CYS A 56 3.14 -6.06 7.80
C CYS A 56 2.21 -6.83 6.86
N ASP A 57 0.99 -7.14 7.30
CA ASP A 57 -0.02 -7.82 6.49
C ASP A 57 -1.09 -6.88 5.92
N GLY A 58 -0.86 -5.57 6.03
CA GLY A 58 -1.75 -4.52 5.56
C GLY A 58 -2.42 -3.76 6.70
N CYS A 59 -2.69 -2.47 6.49
CA CYS A 59 -3.23 -1.60 7.55
C CYS A 59 -4.66 -1.94 7.98
N GLY A 60 -5.43 -2.65 7.14
CA GLY A 60 -6.77 -3.12 7.46
C GLY A 60 -6.78 -4.37 8.36
N ALA A 61 -5.64 -5.05 8.52
CA ALA A 61 -5.52 -6.28 9.34
C ALA A 61 -4.32 -6.22 10.30
N LEU A 62 -4.07 -5.05 10.90
CA LEU A 62 -2.92 -4.87 11.79
C LEU A 62 -3.00 -5.74 13.05
N THR A 63 -1.93 -6.46 13.30
CA THR A 63 -1.66 -7.16 14.56
C THR A 63 -0.53 -6.46 15.32
N PRO A 64 -0.34 -6.70 16.63
CA PRO A 64 0.79 -6.15 17.41
C PRO A 64 2.17 -6.44 16.83
N ASP A 65 2.22 -7.48 15.99
CA ASP A 65 3.41 -7.95 15.31
C ASP A 65 3.72 -7.20 14.02
N CYS A 66 2.77 -6.43 13.49
CA CYS A 66 2.94 -5.66 12.27
C CYS A 66 3.71 -4.36 12.54
N TRP A 67 4.63 -4.00 11.63
CA TRP A 67 5.27 -2.69 11.56
C TRP A 67 4.28 -1.53 11.60
N GLY A 68 3.14 -1.71 10.92
CA GLY A 68 2.07 -0.72 10.90
C GLY A 68 1.44 -0.46 12.28
N TRP A 69 1.62 -1.36 13.25
CA TRP A 69 1.14 -1.20 14.63
C TRP A 69 1.74 0.03 15.30
N ASP A 70 3.06 0.23 15.15
CA ASP A 70 3.79 1.36 15.70
C ASP A 70 3.92 2.54 14.71
N CYS A 71 3.21 2.46 13.57
CA CYS A 71 3.15 3.58 12.63
C CYS A 71 2.52 4.80 13.31
N LYS A 72 3.23 5.94 13.27
CA LYS A 72 2.79 7.20 13.91
C LYS A 72 1.40 7.67 13.46
N LEU A 73 0.99 7.39 12.22
CA LEU A 73 -0.36 7.69 11.75
C LEU A 73 -1.40 6.72 12.33
N VAL A 74 -1.12 5.43 12.35
CA VAL A 74 -2.02 4.42 12.92
C VAL A 74 -2.22 4.66 14.42
N LEU A 75 -1.15 4.92 15.17
CA LEU A 75 -1.23 5.28 16.59
C LEU A 75 -2.08 6.54 16.79
N CYS A 76 -1.93 7.55 15.93
CA CYS A 76 -2.73 8.77 15.99
C CYS A 76 -4.23 8.51 15.74
N LEU A 77 -4.54 7.66 14.76
CA LEU A 77 -5.90 7.26 14.42
C LEU A 77 -6.56 6.47 15.55
N ASN A 78 -5.85 5.47 16.08
CA ASN A 78 -6.32 4.66 17.22
C ASN A 78 -6.62 5.54 18.44
N ASN A 79 -5.73 6.48 18.78
CA ASN A 79 -5.92 7.39 19.91
C ASN A 79 -7.12 8.35 19.72
N ARG A 80 -7.51 8.64 18.48
CA ARG A 80 -8.66 9.48 18.15
C ARG A 80 -9.94 8.68 17.84
N GLY A 81 -9.87 7.35 17.84
CA GLY A 81 -11.01 6.48 17.51
C GLY A 81 -11.37 6.46 16.02
N HIS A 82 -10.45 6.86 15.14
CA HIS A 82 -10.66 6.90 13.70
C HIS A 82 -10.10 5.64 13.01
N GLN A 83 -10.77 5.18 11.96
CA GLN A 83 -10.23 4.14 11.07
C GLN A 83 -9.34 4.76 9.98
N PHE A 84 -9.74 5.91 9.43
CA PHE A 84 -9.04 6.57 8.33
C PHE A 84 -8.71 8.03 8.63
N CYS A 85 -7.69 8.57 7.96
CA CYS A 85 -7.28 9.96 8.14
C CYS A 85 -8.37 10.98 7.78
N ASN A 86 -9.23 10.67 6.79
CA ASN A 86 -10.31 11.55 6.37
C ASN A 86 -11.45 11.68 7.37
N GLU A 87 -11.54 10.79 8.37
CA GLU A 87 -12.54 10.91 9.44
C GLU A 87 -12.20 12.03 10.44
N CYS A 88 -11.03 12.64 10.33
CA CYS A 88 -10.56 13.66 11.25
C CYS A 88 -10.90 15.08 10.78
N PRO A 89 -11.43 15.98 11.65
CA PRO A 89 -11.68 17.38 11.28
C PRO A 89 -10.42 18.13 10.81
N ASP A 90 -9.26 17.82 11.40
CA ASP A 90 -7.98 18.44 11.02
C ASP A 90 -7.56 18.06 9.58
N TYR A 91 -8.00 16.90 9.08
CA TYR A 91 -7.75 16.49 7.70
C TYR A 91 -8.56 17.34 6.73
N GLU A 92 -9.84 17.55 7.02
CA GLU A 92 -10.77 18.33 6.19
C GLU A 92 -10.34 19.80 6.12
N GLN A 93 -9.87 20.33 7.25
CA GLN A 93 -9.37 21.71 7.35
C GLN A 93 -7.96 21.89 6.78
N HIS A 94 -7.31 20.83 6.29
CA HIS A 94 -5.91 20.85 5.84
C HIS A 94 -4.91 21.33 6.91
N THR A 95 -5.22 21.10 8.19
CA THR A 95 -4.38 21.48 9.34
C THR A 95 -3.61 20.30 9.95
N CYS A 96 -3.90 19.07 9.53
CA CYS A 96 -3.21 17.87 10.01
C CYS A 96 -1.79 17.75 9.42
N GLU A 97 -0.78 18.35 10.07
CA GLU A 97 0.62 18.33 9.62
C GLU A 97 1.16 16.91 9.35
N LYS A 98 0.75 15.92 10.16
CA LYS A 98 1.17 14.52 9.99
C LYS A 98 0.72 13.94 8.66
N PHE A 99 -0.53 14.21 8.29
CA PHE A 99 -1.10 13.74 7.04
C PHE A 99 -0.58 14.57 5.86
N GLU A 100 -0.58 15.90 5.96
CA GLU A 100 -0.13 16.78 4.87
C GLU A 100 1.32 16.51 4.46
N LYS A 101 2.21 16.32 5.44
CA LYS A 101 3.60 15.95 5.15
C LYS A 101 3.72 14.60 4.44
N LEU A 102 2.89 13.63 4.83
CA LEU A 102 2.86 12.31 4.20
C LEU A 102 2.32 12.39 2.76
N ALA A 103 1.17 13.04 2.59
CA ALA A 103 0.48 13.20 1.31
C ALA A 103 1.33 13.96 0.30
N LYS A 104 1.96 15.06 0.72
CA LYS A 104 2.89 15.82 -0.11
C LYS A 104 4.03 14.96 -0.64
N ARG A 105 4.68 14.19 0.25
CA ARG A 105 5.80 13.32 -0.14
C ARG A 105 5.36 12.27 -1.16
N TYR A 106 4.26 11.58 -0.90
CA TYR A 106 3.74 10.57 -1.84
C TYR A 106 3.32 11.16 -3.18
N LEU A 107 2.75 12.37 -3.19
CA LEU A 107 2.38 13.05 -4.42
C LEU A 107 3.60 13.47 -5.23
N GLU A 108 4.58 14.12 -4.59
CA GLU A 108 5.75 14.69 -5.28
C GLU A 108 6.78 13.62 -5.68
N GLU A 109 7.02 12.62 -4.83
CA GLU A 109 8.07 11.61 -5.07
C GLU A 109 7.55 10.38 -5.82
N ASP A 110 6.32 9.95 -5.52
CA ASP A 110 5.76 8.69 -6.02
C ASP A 110 4.58 8.87 -6.98
N GLY A 111 4.07 10.10 -7.16
CA GLY A 111 2.88 10.39 -7.97
C GLY A 111 1.57 9.86 -7.38
N VAL A 112 1.53 9.60 -6.07
CA VAL A 112 0.37 9.00 -5.39
C VAL A 112 -0.44 10.04 -4.63
N ASP A 113 -1.67 10.28 -5.10
CA ASP A 113 -2.62 11.17 -4.42
C ASP A 113 -3.39 10.42 -3.32
N LEU A 114 -2.91 10.55 -2.08
CA LEU A 114 -3.55 9.93 -0.92
C LEU A 114 -4.94 10.50 -0.61
N ARG A 115 -5.19 11.78 -0.91
CA ARG A 115 -6.50 12.42 -0.67
C ARG A 115 -7.54 11.87 -1.63
N LYS A 116 -7.19 11.75 -2.91
CA LYS A 116 -8.04 11.10 -3.91
C LYS A 116 -8.38 9.66 -3.52
N ASN A 117 -7.40 8.89 -3.04
CA ASN A 117 -7.63 7.53 -2.60
C ASN A 117 -8.57 7.46 -1.39
N LEU A 118 -8.38 8.33 -0.38
CA LEU A 118 -9.28 8.40 0.79
C LEU A 118 -10.70 8.80 0.40
N ALA A 119 -10.88 9.72 -0.55
CA ALA A 119 -12.21 10.09 -1.06
C ALA A 119 -12.93 8.89 -1.70
N MET A 120 -12.25 8.09 -2.53
CA MET A 120 -12.85 6.87 -3.08
C MET A 120 -13.24 5.85 -2.00
N ILE A 121 -12.42 5.71 -0.95
CA ILE A 121 -12.72 4.82 0.18
C ILE A 121 -13.97 5.31 0.92
N GLU A 122 -14.09 6.62 1.16
CA GLU A 122 -15.25 7.26 1.80
C GLU A 122 -16.54 7.11 1.00
N GLU A 123 -16.45 7.25 -0.33
CA GLU A 123 -17.55 7.04 -1.28
C GLU A 123 -18.02 5.57 -1.35
N GLY A 124 -17.36 4.65 -0.64
CA GLY A 124 -17.67 3.22 -0.67
C GLY A 124 -17.14 2.49 -1.90
N ARG A 125 -16.27 3.13 -2.71
CA ARG A 125 -15.68 2.56 -3.94
C ARG A 125 -14.41 1.76 -3.67
N VAL A 126 -14.36 1.09 -2.53
CA VAL A 126 -13.18 0.38 -2.03
C VAL A 126 -12.75 -0.74 -2.98
N ASP A 127 -13.69 -1.54 -3.48
CA ASP A 127 -13.38 -2.68 -4.33
C ASP A 127 -12.83 -2.24 -5.70
N GLU A 128 -13.39 -1.17 -6.27
CA GLU A 128 -12.89 -0.52 -7.50
C GLU A 128 -11.47 0.03 -7.28
N TRP A 129 -11.28 0.82 -6.22
CA TRP A 129 -9.97 1.38 -5.87
C TRP A 129 -8.90 0.31 -5.65
N LEU A 130 -9.24 -0.80 -4.98
CA LEU A 130 -8.32 -1.93 -4.78
C LEU A 130 -7.96 -2.62 -6.11
N ALA A 131 -8.93 -2.82 -7.00
CA ALA A 131 -8.69 -3.42 -8.31
C ALA A 131 -7.78 -2.53 -9.18
N ASP A 132 -8.07 -1.24 -9.24
CA ASP A 132 -7.25 -0.27 -9.97
C ASP A 132 -5.85 -0.15 -9.39
N SER A 133 -5.73 -0.08 -8.07
CA SER A 133 -4.42 -0.05 -7.39
C SER A 133 -3.62 -1.31 -7.69
N LYS A 134 -4.25 -2.49 -7.63
CA LYS A 134 -3.57 -3.75 -7.95
C LYS A 134 -3.06 -3.79 -9.39
N ARG A 135 -3.83 -3.26 -10.34
CA ARG A 135 -3.43 -3.15 -11.76
C ARG A 135 -2.29 -2.14 -11.93
N LEU A 136 -2.43 -0.95 -11.34
CA LEU A 136 -1.46 0.13 -11.40
C LEU A 136 -0.08 -0.32 -10.88
N TYR A 137 -0.06 -1.03 -9.76
CA TYR A 137 1.17 -1.47 -9.12
C TYR A 137 1.59 -2.90 -9.52
N ALA A 138 1.29 -3.31 -10.75
CA ALA A 138 1.81 -4.53 -11.36
C ALA A 138 2.84 -4.19 -12.45
N CYS A 139 3.97 -4.89 -12.46
CA CYS A 139 4.97 -4.73 -13.52
C CYS A 139 4.39 -5.19 -14.87
N ARG A 140 4.32 -4.31 -15.87
CA ARG A 140 3.85 -4.63 -17.23
C ARG A 140 4.62 -5.76 -17.93
N HIS A 141 5.85 -6.04 -17.51
CA HIS A 141 6.70 -7.06 -18.14
C HIS A 141 6.56 -8.45 -17.52
N CYS A 142 6.31 -8.54 -16.21
CA CYS A 142 6.30 -9.83 -15.50
C CYS A 142 5.06 -10.07 -14.62
N GLY A 143 4.14 -9.10 -14.55
CA GLY A 143 2.91 -9.15 -13.77
C GLY A 143 3.08 -9.10 -12.25
N LYS A 144 4.32 -9.12 -11.73
CA LYS A 144 4.57 -9.11 -10.28
C LYS A 144 4.33 -7.73 -9.66
N PRO A 145 3.89 -7.66 -8.39
CA PRO A 145 3.62 -6.37 -7.75
C PRO A 145 4.88 -5.56 -7.53
N VAL A 146 4.77 -4.25 -7.66
CA VAL A 146 5.85 -3.28 -7.45
C VAL A 146 5.49 -2.29 -6.34
N THR A 147 6.49 -1.56 -5.82
CA THR A 147 6.28 -0.51 -4.82
C THR A 147 5.88 0.82 -5.48
N THR A 148 5.29 1.74 -4.71
CA THR A 148 5.07 3.12 -5.15
C THR A 148 6.37 3.77 -5.61
N GLY A 149 6.29 4.66 -6.61
CA GLY A 149 7.46 5.38 -7.14
C GLY A 149 8.49 4.52 -7.88
N ALA A 150 8.25 3.21 -8.06
CA ALA A 150 9.21 2.33 -8.72
C ALA A 150 9.41 2.71 -10.19
N LYS A 151 10.66 3.03 -10.56
CA LYS A 151 11.09 3.25 -11.96
C LYS A 151 11.63 1.98 -12.64
N ARG A 152 11.96 0.98 -11.82
CA ARG A 152 12.47 -0.33 -12.24
C ARG A 152 11.81 -1.41 -11.41
N CYS A 153 11.40 -2.50 -12.04
CA CYS A 153 10.82 -3.64 -11.34
C CYS A 153 11.91 -4.36 -10.54
N HIS A 154 11.74 -4.47 -9.21
CA HIS A 154 12.65 -5.21 -8.34
C HIS A 154 12.60 -6.74 -8.53
N HIS A 155 11.68 -7.25 -9.37
CA HIS A 155 11.61 -8.67 -9.71
C HIS A 155 12.35 -9.04 -11.00
N CYS A 156 12.20 -8.23 -12.06
CA CYS A 156 12.78 -8.55 -13.39
C CYS A 156 13.84 -7.55 -13.85
N GLY A 157 14.06 -6.45 -13.13
CA GLY A 157 15.07 -5.44 -13.45
C GLY A 157 14.74 -4.53 -14.64
N LEU A 158 13.62 -4.73 -15.32
CA LEU A 158 13.19 -3.87 -16.43
C LEU A 158 12.58 -2.56 -15.93
N GLU A 159 12.73 -1.51 -16.73
CA GLU A 159 12.13 -0.20 -16.45
C GLU A 159 10.62 -0.27 -16.57
N ILE A 160 9.95 0.41 -15.65
CA ILE A 160 8.50 0.51 -15.57
C ILE A 160 8.10 1.96 -15.43
N ASP A 161 6.90 2.25 -15.87
CA ASP A 161 6.24 3.54 -15.77
C ASP A 161 4.89 3.27 -15.15
N LEU A 162 4.64 3.91 -14.00
CA LEU A 162 3.41 3.79 -13.22
C LEU A 162 2.46 4.97 -13.47
N SER A 163 2.83 5.93 -14.34
CA SER A 163 1.98 7.06 -14.69
C SER A 163 0.96 6.72 -15.80
N SER A 164 1.26 5.70 -16.60
CA SER A 164 0.38 5.15 -17.63
C SER A 164 -0.59 4.13 -17.02
N GLY A 165 -1.53 4.64 -16.24
CA GLY A 165 -2.72 3.89 -15.83
C GLY A 165 -3.70 3.66 -16.98
N ASP A 166 -3.24 3.44 -18.22
CA ASP A 166 -4.13 3.19 -19.33
C ASP A 166 -4.76 1.79 -19.20
N PRO A 167 -6.09 1.67 -19.36
CA PRO A 167 -6.70 0.37 -19.60
C PRO A 167 -6.11 -0.16 -20.90
N ALA A 168 -5.87 -1.47 -20.94
CA ALA A 168 -5.43 -2.23 -22.09
C ALA A 168 -5.75 -1.56 -23.44
N ASP A 169 -4.72 -1.43 -24.28
CA ASP A 169 -4.88 -1.47 -25.74
C ASP A 169 -5.78 -2.66 -26.07
N THR A 170 -7.05 -2.39 -26.29
CA THR A 170 -7.98 -3.32 -26.89
C THR A 170 -7.75 -3.27 -28.39
N ASP A 171 -7.20 -4.37 -28.92
CA ASP A 171 -7.32 -4.86 -30.29
C ASP A 171 -7.27 -3.85 -31.44
N GLU A 172 -6.15 -3.83 -32.16
CA GLU A 172 -6.12 -3.49 -33.59
C GLU A 172 -5.49 -4.66 -34.38
N ASN A 173 -6.15 -5.82 -34.33
CA ASN A 173 -6.17 -6.82 -35.40
C ASN A 173 -7.24 -7.91 -35.15
N CYS A 174 -8.51 -7.55 -35.29
CA CYS A 174 -9.55 -8.47 -35.78
C CYS A 174 -10.69 -7.69 -36.45
#